data_AF-A0A926Y1H8-F1
#
_entry.id   AF-A0A926Y1H8-F1
#
_cell.length_a   1.000
_cell.length_b   1.000
_cell.length_c   1.000
_cell.angle_alpha   90.00
_cell.angle_beta   90.00
_cell.angle_gamma   90.00
#
_symmetry.space_group_name_H-M   'P 1'
#
loop_
_entity.id
_entity.type
_entity.pdbx_description
1 polymer ?
#
loop_
_entity_poly.entity_id
_entity_poly.type
_entity_poly.pdbx_seq_one_letter_code
_entity_poly.pdbx_strand_id
1 'polypeptide(L)' 'MAERCHYDLYILTAPDFAFVQDGTREGEEIRLEMHQWFIEVLNQKSKPYITVQGKHEQRMAEAIAAIDALLVFPPLAA' A
#
# COMPACT_ATOMS: atom_id res chain seq x y z
N MET A 1 -8.81 11.80 -8.50
CA MET A 1 -8.48 10.67 -9.42
C MET A 1 -8.77 9.32 -8.79
N ALA A 2 -8.27 9.02 -7.58
CA ALA A 2 -8.52 7.73 -6.90
C ALA A 2 -10.00 7.38 -6.69
N GLU A 3 -10.89 8.37 -6.53
CA GLU A 3 -12.33 8.14 -6.37
C GLU A 3 -13.07 7.83 -7.69
N ARG A 4 -12.42 8.07 -8.84
CA ARG A 4 -13.01 7.87 -10.16
C ARG A 4 -12.71 6.49 -10.75
N CYS A 5 -11.89 5.70 -10.06
CA CYS A 5 -11.49 4.37 -10.47
C CYS A 5 -11.80 3.37 -9.33
N HIS A 6 -12.21 2.17 -9.70
CA HIS A 6 -12.30 1.07 -8.75
C HIS A 6 -10.91 0.46 -8.58
N TYR A 7 -10.49 0.26 -7.33
CA TYR A 7 -9.25 -0.42 -7.00
C TYR A 7 -9.59 -1.54 -6.03
N ASP A 8 -9.20 -2.77 -6.38
CA ASP A 8 -9.44 -3.96 -5.56
C ASP A 8 -8.48 -4.03 -4.36
N LEU A 9 -7.32 -3.36 -4.45
CA LEU A 9 -6.32 -3.30 -3.39
C LEU A 9 -5.47 -2.05 -3.47
N TYR A 10 -5.23 -1.44 -2.31
CA TYR A 10 -4.17 -0.46 -2.08
C TYR A 10 -3.03 -1.09 -1.28
N ILE A 11 -1.78 -0.80 -1.64
CA ILE A 11 -0.60 -1.29 -0.93
C ILE A 11 0.11 -0.09 -0.30
N LEU A 12 0.06 0.00 1.03
CA LEU A 12 0.71 1.06 1.79
C LEU A 12 2.08 0.60 2.27
N THR A 13 3.13 1.34 1.94
CA THR A 13 4.50 1.02 2.40
C THR A 13 4.73 1.67 3.77
N ALA A 14 5.04 0.86 4.78
CA ALA A 14 5.39 1.38 6.09
C ALA A 14 6.73 2.16 6.05
N PRO A 15 6.86 3.28 6.80
CA PRO A 15 8.10 4.06 6.91
C PRO A 15 9.06 3.50 7.97
N ASP A 16 9.21 2.18 8.06
CA ASP A 16 10.04 1.44 9.04
C ASP A 16 11.49 1.24 8.58
N PHE A 17 11.99 2.10 7.70
CA PHE A 17 13.36 2.09 7.20
C PHE A 17 13.97 3.48 7.25
N ALA A 18 15.30 3.53 7.36
CA ALA A 18 16.04 4.77 7.50
C ALA A 18 15.70 5.79 6.41
N PHE A 19 15.54 7.05 6.81
CA PHE A 19 15.41 8.15 5.88
C PHE A 19 16.70 8.32 5.06
N VAL A 20 16.55 8.49 3.76
CA VAL A 20 17.65 8.84 2.84
C VAL A 20 17.18 10.03 2.03
N GLN A 21 17.91 11.16 2.05
CA GLN A 21 17.57 12.30 1.21
C GLN A 21 18.00 12.01 -0.23
N ASP A 22 17.03 11.84 -1.13
CA ASP A 22 17.27 11.59 -2.56
C ASP A 22 17.10 12.86 -3.43
N GLY A 23 16.90 14.02 -2.79
CA GLY A 23 16.70 15.31 -3.43
C GLY A 23 15.22 15.68 -3.60
N THR A 24 14.29 14.74 -3.38
CA THR A 24 12.84 14.96 -3.52
C THR A 24 12.04 14.75 -2.24
N ARG A 25 12.67 14.22 -1.18
CA ARG A 25 11.96 13.91 0.06
C ARG A 25 11.91 15.11 0.99
N GLU A 26 10.74 15.35 1.57
CA GLU A 26 10.49 16.53 2.39
C GLU A 26 10.97 16.40 3.84
N GLY A 27 11.03 15.18 4.40
CA GLY A 27 11.57 14.97 5.75
C GLY A 27 11.26 13.60 6.36
N GLU A 28 11.93 13.27 7.46
CA GLU A 28 11.70 12.03 8.21
C GLU A 28 10.44 12.08 9.08
N GLU A 29 10.15 13.21 9.72
CA GLU A 29 8.91 13.37 10.51
C GLU A 29 7.67 13.40 9.59
N ILE A 30 7.77 14.13 8.47
CA ILE A 30 6.69 14.28 7.49
C ILE A 30 6.24 12.91 6.94
N ARG A 31 7.15 11.96 6.69
CA ARG A 31 6.75 10.62 6.22
C ARG A 31 5.99 9.81 7.26
N LEU A 32 6.26 10.02 8.56
CA LEU A 32 5.54 9.34 9.64
C LEU A 32 4.13 9.90 9.76
N GLU A 33 4.00 11.23 9.75
CA GLU A 33 2.70 11.92 9.74
C GLU A 33 1.88 11.54 8.50
N MET A 34 2.50 11.60 7.33
CA MET A 34 1.84 11.24 6.06
C MET A 34 1.39 9.78 6.06
N HIS A 35 2.16 8.86 6.63
CA HIS A 35 1.74 7.46 6.77
C HIS A 35 0.50 7.31 7.65
N GLN A 36 0.44 8.01 8.78
CA GLN A 36 -0.75 8.02 9.65
C GLN A 36 -1.97 8.58 8.92
N TRP A 37 -1.81 9.69 8.18
CA TRP A 37 -2.88 10.26 7.38
C TRP A 37 -3.38 9.30 6.29
N PHE A 38 -2.48 8.56 5.63
CA PHE A 38 -2.91 7.55 4.66
C PHE A 38 -3.75 6.45 5.30
N ILE A 39 -3.33 5.92 6.45
CA ILE A 39 -4.11 4.92 7.20
C ILE A 39 -5.48 5.48 7.56
N GLU A 40 -5.53 6.70 8.11
CA GLU A 40 -6.78 7.35 8.51
C GLU A 40 -7.73 7.50 7.32
N VAL A 41 -7.25 8.02 6.18
CA VAL A 41 -8.08 8.21 4.99
C VAL A 41 -8.53 6.88 4.38
N LEU A 42 -7.66 5.87 4.33
CA LEU A 42 -8.01 4.53 3.82
C LEU A 42 -9.12 3.89 4.69
N ASN A 43 -9.00 4.01 6.01
CA ASN A 43 -9.99 3.51 6.95
C ASN A 43 -11.32 4.29 6.85
N GLN A 44 -11.27 5.63 6.87
CA GLN A 44 -12.46 6.49 6.77
C GLN A 44 -13.25 6.23 5.47
N LYS A 45 -12.55 5.88 4.39
CA LYS A 45 -13.16 5.60 3.08
C LYS A 45 -13.41 4.11 2.84
N SER A 46 -13.21 3.27 3.85
CA SER A 46 -13.35 1.81 3.79
C SER A 46 -12.66 1.19 2.56
N LYS A 47 -11.46 1.67 2.23
CA LYS A 47 -10.69 1.18 1.09
C LYS A 47 -9.99 -0.13 1.47
N PRO A 48 -10.02 -1.17 0.62
CA PRO A 48 -9.28 -2.40 0.90
C PRO A 48 -7.78 -2.13 0.75
N TYR A 49 -7.02 -2.32 1.82
CA TYR A 49 -5.57 -2.12 1.79
C TYR A 49 -4.82 -3.12 2.65
N ILE A 50 -3.55 -3.30 2.30
CA ILE A 50 -2.54 -3.93 3.16
C ILE A 50 -1.44 -2.91 3.45
N THR A 51 -0.75 -3.10 4.57
CA THR A 51 0.52 -2.40 4.85
C THR A 51 1.66 -3.39 4.73
N VAL A 52 2.67 -3.07 3.92
CA VAL A 52 3.87 -3.88 3.74
C VAL A 52 5.06 -3.28 4.48
N GLN A 53 5.84 -4.13 5.14
CA GLN A 53 6.92 -3.73 6.05
C GLN A 53 8.19 -4.60 5.90
N GLY A 54 9.28 -4.20 6.55
CA GLY A 54 10.54 -4.93 6.55
C GLY A 54 11.41 -4.71 5.31
N LYS A 55 12.20 -5.73 4.96
CA LYS A 55 13.14 -5.67 3.82
C LYS A 55 12.39 -5.65 2.49
N HIS A 56 13.07 -5.18 1.44
CA HIS A 56 12.52 -5.11 0.09
C HIS A 56 11.86 -6.43 -0.38
N GLU A 57 12.57 -7.55 -0.21
CA GLU A 57 12.08 -8.88 -0.59
C GLU A 57 10.80 -9.30 0.16
N GLN A 58 10.70 -8.96 1.45
CA GLN A 58 9.53 -9.26 2.27
C GLN A 58 8.31 -8.47 1.79
N ARG A 59 8.47 -7.17 1.56
CA ARG A 59 7.39 -6.33 1.01
C ARG A 59 6.91 -6.82 -0.34
N MET A 60 7.84 -7.27 -1.18
CA MET A 60 7.49 -7.76 -2.51
C MET A 60 6.74 -9.09 -2.43
N ALA A 61 7.18 -10.01 -1.57
CA ALA A 61 6.47 -11.25 -1.32
C ALA A 61 5.05 -11.00 -0.78
N GLU A 62 4.89 -10.10 0.19
CA GLU A 62 3.58 -9.72 0.77
C GLU A 62 2.66 -9.09 -0.28
N ALA A 63 3.17 -8.15 -1.09
CA ALA A 63 2.43 -7.50 -2.16
C ALA A 63 1.97 -8.51 -3.23
N ILE A 64 2.87 -9.37 -3.70
CA ILE A 64 2.56 -10.39 -4.71
C ILE A 64 1.51 -11.36 -4.18
N ALA A 65 1.69 -11.88 -2.96
CA ALA A 65 0.73 -12.82 -2.36
C ALA A 65 -0.67 -12.22 -2.23
N ALA A 66 -0.77 -10.93 -1.85
CA ALA A 66 -2.06 -10.25 -1.76
C ALA A 66 -2.71 -10.02 -3.13
N ILE A 67 -1.92 -9.74 -4.17
CA ILE A 67 -2.42 -9.62 -5.54
C ILE A 67 -2.88 -10.98 -6.06
N ASP A 68 -2.08 -12.04 -5.90
CA ASP A 68 -2.39 -13.39 -6.36
C ASP A 68 -3.71 -13.89 -5.75
N ALA A 69 -3.99 -13.56 -4.48
CA ALA A 69 -5.26 -13.88 -3.83
C ALA A 69 -6.49 -13.22 -4.50
N LEU A 70 -6.31 -12.08 -5.16
CA LEU A 70 -7.37 -11.38 -5.91
C LEU A 70 -7.54 -11.91 -7.33
N LEU A 71 -6.54 -12.61 -7.86
CA LEU A 71 -6.54 -13.15 -9.22
C LEU A 71 -7.14 -14.57 -9.29
N VAL A 72 -7.71 -15.07 -8.19
CA VAL A 72 -8.45 -16.32 -8.17
C VAL A 72 -9.86 -16.10 -8.72
N PHE A 73 -10.02 -16.30 -10.01
CA PHE A 73 -11.30 -16.16 -10.69
C PHE A 73 -12.00 -17.52 -10.84
N PRO A 74 -13.34 -17.58 -10.68
CA PRO A 74 -14.09 -18.77 -11.08
C PRO A 74 -13.92 -19.02 -12.59
N PRO A 75 -13.99 -20.28 -13.05
CA PRO A 75 -13.97 -20.57 -14.47
C PRO A 75 -15.11 -19.82 -15.16
N LEU A 76 -14.83 -19.28 -16.35
CA LEU A 76 -15.85 -18.68 -17.20
C LEU A 76 -16.95 -19.73 -17.44
N ALA A 77 -18.19 -19.39 -17.07
CA ALA A 77 -19.34 -20.22 -17.38
C ALA A 77 -19.44 -20.39 -18.90
N ALA A 78 -19.57 -21.64 -19.35
CA ALA A 78 -19.73 -22.00 -20.75
C ALA A 78 -21.08 -21.55 -21.32
#